data_AF-E9US68-F1
#
_entry.id   AF-E9US68-F1
#
_cell.length_a   1.000
_cell.length_b   1.000
_cell.length_c   1.000
_cell.angle_alpha   90.00
_cell.angle_beta   90.00
_cell.angle_gamma   90.00
#
_symmetry.space_group_name_H-M   'P 1'
#
loop_
_entity.id
_entity.type
_entity.pdbx_description
1 polymer ?
#
loop_
_entity_poly.entity_id
_entity_poly.type
_entity_poly.pdbx_seq_one_letter_code
_entity_poly.pdbx_strand_id
1 'polypeptide(L)'
;MGIISRGCNGVVESLSGREFMLTGETSIDGEHVLRAELKGMIEAQGGRFRDTARGADILVVGELRWTASDWLHNRSKRVIFVERERQRGNHICMVDDVGISALLRGSPARCLESRRASSGGVEIKRPSPAGPRLIPLRLRSVGHHDPTLLAIDLSALDRGSQAHEEVLAALIAHLEPTSVQRIDSPQVDAAWIDNREPSTLHIAEVKSLTDTNQTQQLRLGVGQLLDYRQQLIRNPVAGIAKVKAHLITQIRPDDERWQELAQDIDLDLAWAPDFSGI
;
A
#
# COMPACT_ATOMS: atom_id res chain seq x y z
N MET A 1 1.21 40.66 -15.99
CA MET A 1 -0.09 39.98 -15.97
C MET A 1 -0.06 39.01 -14.80
N GLY A 2 -0.53 39.45 -13.63
CA GLY A 2 -0.42 38.68 -12.38
C GLY A 2 -1.39 37.51 -12.38
N ILE A 3 -0.88 36.30 -12.15
CA ILE A 3 -1.69 35.12 -11.91
C ILE A 3 -2.39 35.35 -10.58
N ILE A 4 -3.70 35.52 -10.62
CA ILE A 4 -4.57 35.60 -9.44
C ILE A 4 -4.35 34.29 -8.67
N SER A 5 -3.73 34.35 -7.49
CA SER A 5 -3.68 33.21 -6.58
C SER A 5 -5.12 32.91 -6.18
N ARG A 6 -5.73 31.90 -6.80
CA ARG A 6 -6.95 31.29 -6.28
C ARG A 6 -6.55 30.69 -4.93
N GLY A 7 -6.80 31.44 -3.85
CA GLY A 7 -6.59 30.92 -2.50
C GLY A 7 -7.34 29.60 -2.38
N CYS A 8 -6.62 28.54 -2.04
CA CYS A 8 -7.27 27.26 -1.75
C CYS A 8 -8.03 27.43 -0.43
N ASN A 9 -9.34 27.19 -0.44
CA ASN A 9 -10.18 27.18 0.76
C ASN A 9 -10.00 25.89 1.59
N GLY A 10 -8.85 25.22 1.46
CA GLY A 10 -8.58 23.93 2.09
C GLY A 10 -9.19 22.72 1.37
N VAL A 11 -9.86 22.91 0.23
CA VAL A 11 -10.50 21.84 -0.54
C VAL A 11 -10.26 22.00 -2.04
N VAL A 12 -10.26 20.86 -2.75
CA VAL A 12 -10.31 20.74 -4.20
C VAL A 12 -11.68 20.18 -4.55
N GLU A 13 -12.47 20.93 -5.31
CA GLU A 13 -13.86 20.56 -5.60
C GLU A 13 -13.99 19.56 -6.76
N SER A 14 -13.09 19.65 -7.75
CA SER A 14 -13.16 18.83 -8.96
C SER A 14 -11.82 18.75 -9.69
N LEU A 15 -11.72 17.79 -10.61
CA LEU A 15 -10.58 17.61 -11.52
C LEU A 15 -10.61 18.58 -12.71
N SER A 16 -11.80 19.05 -13.09
CA SER A 16 -12.02 19.78 -14.34
C SER A 16 -11.28 21.12 -14.37
N GLY A 17 -10.52 21.35 -15.45
CA GLY A 17 -9.81 22.60 -15.70
C GLY A 17 -8.60 22.83 -14.79
N ARG A 18 -8.11 21.78 -14.11
CA ARG A 18 -6.95 21.84 -13.21
C ARG A 18 -5.72 21.17 -13.81
N GLU A 19 -4.56 21.70 -13.46
CA GLU A 19 -3.25 21.17 -13.86
C GLU A 19 -2.65 20.30 -12.74
N PHE A 20 -2.41 19.03 -13.03
CA PHE A 20 -1.95 18.02 -12.08
C PHE A 20 -0.48 17.66 -12.24
N MET A 21 0.13 17.35 -11.10
CA MET A 21 1.38 16.61 -10.99
C MET A 21 1.18 15.36 -10.14
N LEU A 22 1.94 14.32 -10.43
CA LEU A 22 1.96 13.08 -9.65
C LEU A 22 3.34 12.86 -9.02
N THR A 23 3.38 12.38 -7.79
CA THR A 23 4.60 11.89 -7.17
C THR A 23 4.33 10.60 -6.40
N GLY A 24 5.28 9.66 -6.42
CA GLY A 24 5.10 8.34 -5.83
C GLY A 24 4.19 7.42 -6.64
N GLU A 25 3.90 6.28 -6.03
CA GLU A 25 2.92 5.28 -6.46
C GLU A 25 1.56 5.67 -5.90
N THR A 26 0.50 5.60 -6.70
CA THR A 26 -0.83 6.06 -6.30
C THR A 26 -1.80 4.90 -6.34
N SER A 27 -2.59 4.75 -5.27
CA SER A 27 -3.69 3.81 -5.24
C SER A 27 -5.02 4.53 -5.40
N ILE A 28 -5.93 3.94 -6.18
CA ILE A 28 -7.33 4.35 -6.26
C ILE A 28 -8.17 3.28 -5.58
N ASP A 29 -8.90 3.65 -4.54
CA ASP A 29 -9.76 2.73 -3.78
C ASP A 29 -9.02 1.51 -3.21
N GLY A 30 -7.76 1.72 -2.82
CA GLY A 30 -6.89 0.69 -2.26
C GLY A 30 -6.18 -0.17 -3.31
N GLU A 31 -6.45 0.04 -4.60
CA GLU A 31 -5.78 -0.66 -5.69
C GLU A 31 -4.71 0.21 -6.31
N HIS A 32 -3.49 -0.30 -6.45
CA HIS A 32 -2.39 0.44 -7.08
C HIS A 32 -2.70 0.65 -8.56
N VAL A 33 -2.66 1.91 -9.02
CA VAL A 33 -2.96 2.28 -10.40
C VAL A 33 -1.69 2.73 -11.12
N LEU A 34 -1.50 2.24 -12.35
CA LEU A 34 -0.37 2.67 -13.17
C LEU A 34 -0.47 4.17 -13.48
N ARG A 35 0.66 4.86 -13.47
CA ARG A 35 0.70 6.30 -13.71
C ARG A 35 0.04 6.73 -15.03
N ALA A 36 0.15 5.91 -16.08
CA ALA A 36 -0.49 6.19 -17.37
C ALA A 36 -2.02 6.06 -17.30
N GLU A 37 -2.52 5.07 -16.55
CA GLU A 37 -3.95 4.86 -16.34
C GLU A 37 -4.57 5.97 -15.49
N LEU A 38 -3.92 6.33 -14.37
CA LEU A 38 -4.33 7.46 -13.54
C LEU A 38 -4.37 8.77 -14.35
N LYS A 39 -3.42 8.94 -15.28
CA LYS A 39 -3.45 10.08 -16.21
C LYS A 39 -4.71 10.08 -17.06
N GLY A 40 -5.01 8.96 -17.71
CA GLY A 40 -6.22 8.80 -18.51
C GLY A 40 -7.50 9.07 -17.71
N MET A 41 -7.57 8.58 -16.47
CA MET A 41 -8.71 8.81 -15.57
C MET A 41 -8.92 10.30 -15.24
N ILE A 42 -7.84 11.03 -14.94
CA ILE A 42 -7.92 12.47 -14.64
C ILE A 42 -8.26 13.29 -15.90
N GLU A 43 -7.67 12.95 -17.05
CA GLU A 43 -7.95 13.61 -18.33
C GLU A 43 -9.39 13.39 -18.79
N ALA A 44 -9.94 12.19 -18.57
CA ALA A 44 -11.35 11.89 -18.85
C ALA A 44 -12.32 12.78 -18.05
N GLN A 45 -11.89 13.36 -16.93
CA GLN A 45 -12.67 14.29 -16.12
C GLN A 45 -12.27 15.76 -16.34
N GLY A 46 -11.52 16.04 -17.41
CA GLY A 46 -11.14 17.39 -17.81
C GLY A 46 -9.94 17.98 -17.06
N GLY A 47 -9.19 17.16 -16.32
CA GLY A 47 -7.88 17.55 -15.79
C GLY A 47 -6.79 17.51 -16.86
N ARG A 48 -5.65 18.14 -16.60
CA ARG A 48 -4.47 18.11 -17.49
C ARG A 48 -3.20 17.83 -16.70
N PHE A 49 -2.20 17.22 -17.32
CA PHE A 49 -0.93 16.92 -16.66
C PHE A 49 0.19 17.85 -17.06
N ARG A 50 1.06 18.12 -16.08
CA ARG A 50 2.35 18.78 -16.30
C ARG A 50 3.49 17.89 -15.85
N ASP A 51 4.50 17.80 -16.70
CA ASP A 51 5.76 17.15 -16.34
C ASP A 51 6.65 18.05 -15.49
N THR A 52 6.45 19.37 -15.59
CA THR A 52 7.16 20.37 -14.79
C THR A 52 6.28 20.93 -13.68
N ALA A 53 6.93 21.43 -12.63
CA ALA A 53 6.21 21.94 -11.47
C ALA A 53 5.67 23.36 -11.61
N ARG A 54 6.06 24.08 -12.67
CA ARG A 54 5.51 25.41 -12.95
C ARG A 54 4.12 25.30 -13.56
N GLY A 55 3.17 26.03 -12.97
CA GLY A 55 1.79 26.11 -13.46
C GLY A 55 0.90 24.93 -13.08
N ALA A 56 1.35 24.05 -12.19
CA ALA A 56 0.51 23.01 -11.61
C ALA A 56 -0.38 23.61 -10.51
N ASP A 57 -1.66 23.24 -10.50
CA ASP A 57 -2.63 23.60 -9.48
C ASP A 57 -2.65 22.58 -8.34
N ILE A 58 -2.45 21.30 -8.66
CA ILE A 58 -2.60 20.17 -7.73
C ILE A 58 -1.42 19.20 -7.86
N LEU A 59 -0.87 18.78 -6.73
CA LEU A 59 0.06 17.66 -6.61
C LEU A 59 -0.65 16.48 -5.93
N VAL A 60 -0.74 15.36 -6.62
CA VAL A 60 -1.14 14.07 -6.04
C VAL A 60 0.10 13.45 -5.39
N VAL A 61 0.02 13.22 -4.09
CA VAL A 61 1.07 12.68 -3.24
C VAL A 61 0.75 11.22 -2.94
N GLY A 62 1.25 10.34 -3.79
CA GLY A 62 1.21 8.90 -3.58
C GLY A 62 2.16 8.41 -2.49
N GLU A 63 2.19 7.10 -2.33
CA GLU A 63 3.19 6.40 -1.53
C GLU A 63 4.57 6.55 -2.18
N LEU A 64 5.47 7.22 -1.47
CA LEU A 64 6.87 7.30 -1.87
C LEU A 64 7.55 6.03 -1.34
N ARG A 65 7.64 5.00 -2.20
CA ARG A 65 8.49 3.84 -1.95
C ARG A 65 9.93 4.14 -2.37
N TRP A 66 10.84 3.21 -2.06
CA TRP A 66 12.32 3.33 -1.98
C TRP A 66 13.09 3.94 -3.18
N THR A 67 12.40 4.39 -4.23
CA THR A 67 12.97 5.06 -5.41
C THR A 67 13.07 6.59 -5.28
N ALA A 68 12.64 7.17 -4.15
CA ALA A 68 12.86 8.59 -3.86
C ALA A 68 14.33 8.86 -3.49
N SER A 69 14.90 9.94 -4.04
CA SER A 69 16.34 10.29 -4.03
C SER A 69 16.97 10.57 -2.65
N ASP A 70 16.26 10.29 -1.56
CA ASP A 70 16.73 10.45 -0.18
C ASP A 70 15.94 9.48 0.71
N TRP A 71 16.44 8.24 0.80
CA TRP A 71 15.85 7.12 1.53
C TRP A 71 15.74 7.37 3.04
N LEU A 72 16.57 8.27 3.59
CA LEU A 72 16.57 8.59 5.01
C LEU A 72 15.37 9.48 5.41
N HIS A 73 14.68 10.09 4.43
CA HIS A 73 13.67 11.12 4.70
C HIS A 73 12.43 11.08 3.82
N ASN A 74 12.30 10.06 2.95
CA ASN A 74 11.17 9.87 2.05
C ASN A 74 10.80 11.09 1.18
N ARG A 75 11.79 11.64 0.42
CA ARG A 75 11.67 12.98 -0.21
C ARG A 75 11.45 12.94 -1.72
N SER A 76 10.33 13.49 -2.18
CA SER A 76 10.17 13.90 -3.58
C SER A 76 10.54 15.37 -3.78
N LYS A 77 11.38 15.65 -4.79
CA LYS A 77 11.70 17.03 -5.24
C LYS A 77 10.44 17.86 -5.53
N ARG A 78 9.32 17.20 -5.90
CA ARG A 78 8.03 17.85 -6.18
C ARG A 78 7.34 18.36 -4.92
N VAL A 79 7.40 17.60 -3.81
CA VAL A 79 6.84 18.01 -2.52
C VAL A 79 7.60 19.23 -1.97
N ILE A 80 8.94 19.19 -2.04
CA ILE A 80 9.79 20.31 -1.62
C ILE A 80 9.49 21.57 -2.45
N PHE A 81 9.28 21.40 -3.76
CA PHE A 81 8.89 22.50 -4.64
C PHE A 81 7.54 23.10 -4.24
N VAL A 82 6.51 22.27 -4.03
CA VAL A 82 5.17 22.74 -3.66
C VAL A 82 5.18 23.50 -2.34
N GLU A 83 5.88 23.01 -1.33
CA GLU A 83 6.02 23.73 -0.06
C GLU A 83 6.71 25.09 -0.23
N ARG A 84 7.76 25.15 -1.07
CA ARG A 84 8.44 26.42 -1.36
C ARG A 84 7.52 27.43 -2.06
N GLU A 85 6.67 26.97 -2.97
CA GLU A 85 5.70 27.84 -3.64
C GLU A 85 4.61 28.31 -2.68
N ARG A 86 4.09 27.43 -1.81
CA ARG A 86 3.15 27.81 -0.75
C ARG A 86 3.72 28.90 0.16
N GLN A 87 4.99 28.79 0.55
CA GLN A 87 5.70 29.80 1.36
C GLN A 87 5.86 31.16 0.66
N ARG A 88 5.83 31.18 -0.68
CA ARG A 88 5.88 32.40 -1.50
C ARG A 88 4.50 32.98 -1.78
N GLY A 89 3.43 32.40 -1.23
CA GLY A 89 2.04 32.79 -1.50
C GLY A 89 1.44 32.13 -2.74
N ASN A 90 2.20 31.31 -3.48
CA ASN A 90 1.72 30.55 -4.63
C ASN A 90 1.19 29.20 -4.15
N HIS A 91 -0.10 29.15 -3.81
CA HIS A 91 -0.70 27.92 -3.32
C HIS A 91 -0.84 26.87 -4.42
N ILE A 92 -0.22 25.70 -4.22
CA ILE A 92 -0.46 24.47 -4.99
C ILE A 92 -1.13 23.48 -4.04
N CYS A 93 -2.30 22.96 -4.42
CA CYS A 93 -3.04 21.99 -3.61
C CYS A 93 -2.28 20.67 -3.54
N MET A 94 -2.37 19.97 -2.41
CA MET A 94 -1.84 18.62 -2.27
C MET A 94 -2.97 17.69 -1.87
N VAL A 95 -3.06 16.53 -2.51
CA VAL A 95 -4.05 15.48 -2.20
C VAL A 95 -3.33 14.14 -2.15
N ASP A 96 -3.75 13.23 -1.28
CA ASP A 96 -3.26 11.85 -1.22
C ASP A 96 -4.15 10.92 -2.04
N ASP A 97 -3.89 9.62 -1.95
CA ASP A 97 -4.66 8.53 -2.58
C ASP A 97 -6.16 8.62 -2.26
N VAL A 98 -6.51 8.89 -0.99
CA VAL A 98 -7.91 9.07 -0.57
C VAL A 98 -8.52 10.29 -1.27
N GLY A 99 -7.79 11.41 -1.31
CA GLY A 99 -8.23 12.62 -1.97
C GLY A 99 -8.43 12.43 -3.48
N ILE A 100 -7.50 11.79 -4.18
CA ILE A 100 -7.65 11.59 -5.63
C ILE A 100 -8.77 10.61 -5.97
N SER A 101 -8.96 9.55 -5.17
CA SER A 101 -10.12 8.66 -5.29
C SER A 101 -11.44 9.41 -5.13
N ALA A 102 -11.53 10.32 -4.15
CA ALA A 102 -12.72 11.14 -3.95
C ALA A 102 -13.01 12.03 -5.16
N LEU A 103 -11.99 12.70 -5.70
CA LEU A 103 -12.11 13.56 -6.87
C LEU A 103 -12.56 12.79 -8.12
N LEU A 104 -12.02 11.58 -8.32
CA LEU A 104 -12.44 10.70 -9.42
C LEU A 104 -13.90 10.24 -9.29
N ARG A 105 -14.48 10.24 -8.09
CA ARG A 105 -15.91 10.01 -7.87
C ARG A 105 -16.76 11.29 -7.94
N GLY A 106 -16.17 12.42 -8.33
CA GLY A 106 -16.84 13.72 -8.33
C GLY A 106 -17.09 14.29 -6.93
N SER A 107 -16.43 13.77 -5.89
CA SER A 107 -16.51 14.29 -4.53
C SER A 107 -15.34 15.23 -4.22
N PRO A 108 -15.54 16.30 -3.41
CA PRO A 108 -14.44 17.18 -3.02
C PRO A 108 -13.37 16.44 -2.21
N ALA A 109 -12.11 16.85 -2.37
CA ALA A 109 -10.98 16.36 -1.59
C ALA A 109 -10.35 17.45 -0.72
N ARG A 110 -9.88 17.07 0.47
CA ARG A 110 -9.17 17.99 1.35
C ARG A 110 -7.77 18.28 0.80
N CYS A 111 -7.40 19.55 0.80
CA CYS A 111 -6.03 19.96 0.57
C CYS A 111 -5.18 19.63 1.81
N LEU A 112 -4.14 18.81 1.63
CA LEU A 112 -3.24 18.40 2.69
C LEU A 112 -2.42 19.59 3.19
N GLU A 113 -2.32 19.67 4.51
CA GLU A 113 -1.42 20.60 5.19
C GLU A 113 0.02 20.09 5.10
N SER A 114 0.97 21.01 4.97
CA SER A 114 2.39 20.71 5.02
C SER A 114 3.12 21.76 5.84
N ARG A 115 4.22 21.34 6.47
CA ARG A 115 5.14 22.25 7.16
C ARG A 115 6.59 21.83 6.91
N ARG A 116 7.53 22.75 7.02
CA ARG A 116 8.95 22.37 7.07
C ARG A 116 9.25 21.64 8.38
N ALA A 117 9.91 20.49 8.26
CA ALA A 117 10.51 19.79 9.38
C ALA A 117 11.83 20.48 9.78
N SER A 118 12.20 20.37 11.06
CA SER A 118 13.45 20.90 11.62
C SER A 118 14.71 20.34 10.93
N SER A 119 14.63 19.17 10.30
CA SER A 119 15.69 18.55 9.50
C SER A 119 15.81 19.08 8.06
N GLY A 120 15.11 20.17 7.72
CA GLY A 120 15.09 20.75 6.37
C GLY A 120 14.17 20.02 5.37
N GLY A 121 13.39 19.04 5.83
CA GLY A 121 12.37 18.34 5.03
C GLY A 121 11.00 19.03 5.01
N VAL A 122 10.03 18.40 4.35
CA VAL A 122 8.61 18.81 4.39
C VAL A 122 7.81 17.67 5.00
N GLU A 123 7.12 17.95 6.10
CA GLU A 123 6.18 17.04 6.74
C GLU A 123 4.78 17.35 6.22
N ILE A 124 4.11 16.34 5.65
CA ILE A 124 2.73 16.44 5.21
C ILE A 124 1.85 15.90 6.33
N LYS A 125 0.98 16.73 6.88
CA LYS A 125 -0.06 16.29 7.79
C LYS A 125 -1.14 15.59 6.97
N ARG A 126 -1.03 14.27 6.87
CA ARG A 126 -2.15 13.45 6.42
C ARG A 126 -3.18 13.42 7.55
N PRO A 127 -4.49 13.48 7.24
CA PRO A 127 -5.49 13.04 8.22
C PRO A 127 -5.01 11.68 8.71
N SER A 128 -4.87 11.51 10.03
CA SER A 128 -4.56 10.19 10.57
C SER A 128 -5.61 9.25 9.96
N PRO A 129 -5.21 8.23 9.19
CA PRO A 129 -6.20 7.27 8.74
C PRO A 129 -6.91 6.81 10.01
N ALA A 130 -8.24 6.72 9.97
CA ALA A 130 -8.90 5.82 10.91
C ALA A 130 -8.08 4.53 10.86
N GLY A 131 -7.66 3.99 12.01
CA GLY A 131 -6.73 2.86 12.08
C GLY A 131 -7.10 1.74 11.09
N PRO A 132 -6.15 0.86 10.76
CA PRO A 132 -6.28 -0.09 9.66
C PRO A 132 -7.63 -0.77 9.63
N ARG A 133 -8.17 -0.96 8.42
CA ARG A 133 -9.50 -1.52 8.22
C ARG A 133 -9.41 -2.84 7.49
N LEU A 134 -10.24 -3.77 7.93
CA LEU A 134 -10.48 -4.97 7.16
C LEU A 134 -11.34 -4.65 5.93
N ILE A 135 -10.94 -5.17 4.79
CA ILE A 135 -11.60 -5.01 3.50
C ILE A 135 -11.82 -6.38 2.86
N PRO A 136 -12.84 -6.59 2.02
CA PRO A 136 -13.05 -7.86 1.35
C PRO A 136 -11.83 -8.31 0.53
N LEU A 137 -11.41 -9.57 0.69
CA LEU A 137 -10.36 -10.16 -0.14
C LEU A 137 -10.91 -10.42 -1.55
N ARG A 138 -10.20 -9.94 -2.57
CA ARG A 138 -10.47 -10.23 -3.99
C ARG A 138 -9.29 -11.00 -4.57
N LEU A 139 -9.52 -12.24 -4.96
CA LEU A 139 -8.56 -13.05 -5.72
C LEU A 139 -8.33 -12.40 -7.09
N ARG A 140 -7.09 -12.41 -7.57
CA ARG A 140 -6.76 -11.82 -8.87
C ARG A 140 -6.92 -12.86 -9.97
N SER A 141 -7.47 -12.46 -11.11
CA SER A 141 -7.32 -13.24 -12.34
C SER A 141 -5.92 -13.00 -12.92
N VAL A 142 -5.12 -14.05 -13.04
CA VAL A 142 -3.70 -14.02 -13.44
C VAL A 142 -3.49 -13.20 -14.72
N GLY A 143 -2.62 -12.18 -14.65
CA GLY A 143 -2.01 -11.54 -15.82
C GLY A 143 -0.64 -12.15 -16.10
N HIS A 144 -0.34 -12.50 -17.35
CA HIS A 144 1.00 -12.93 -17.76
C HIS A 144 1.98 -11.75 -17.62
N HIS A 145 2.99 -11.88 -16.75
CA HIS A 145 4.07 -10.90 -16.65
C HIS A 145 5.29 -11.33 -17.47
N ASP A 146 5.83 -10.39 -18.24
CA ASP A 146 7.05 -10.51 -19.06
C ASP A 146 8.31 -10.52 -18.15
N PRO A 147 9.27 -11.45 -18.29
CA PRO A 147 10.36 -11.67 -17.32
C PRO A 147 11.45 -10.58 -17.25
N THR A 148 11.34 -9.49 -18.00
CA THR A 148 12.49 -8.61 -18.30
C THR A 148 12.61 -7.31 -17.49
N LEU A 149 11.80 -7.10 -16.43
CA LEU A 149 11.91 -5.91 -15.57
C LEU A 149 12.36 -6.23 -14.14
N LEU A 150 13.66 -6.43 -13.97
CA LEU A 150 14.35 -6.41 -12.67
C LEU A 150 14.58 -4.95 -12.21
N ALA A 151 13.50 -4.28 -11.83
CA ALA A 151 13.52 -3.16 -10.91
C ALA A 151 12.70 -3.60 -9.69
N ILE A 152 13.43 -4.06 -8.68
CA ILE A 152 12.98 -5.00 -7.66
C ILE A 152 11.90 -4.39 -6.74
N ASP A 153 10.64 -4.64 -7.07
CA ASP A 153 9.54 -4.74 -6.10
C ASP A 153 9.42 -6.21 -5.69
N LEU A 154 10.09 -6.58 -4.59
CA LEU A 154 10.10 -7.95 -4.04
C LEU A 154 8.69 -8.43 -3.68
N SER A 155 7.77 -7.50 -3.42
CA SER A 155 6.39 -7.82 -3.08
C SER A 155 5.51 -7.97 -4.33
N ALA A 156 5.79 -7.27 -5.43
CA ALA A 156 5.09 -7.49 -6.71
C ALA A 156 5.60 -8.70 -7.49
N LEU A 157 6.85 -9.11 -7.28
CA LEU A 157 7.43 -10.29 -7.92
C LEU A 157 6.71 -11.60 -7.54
N ASP A 158 6.12 -11.68 -6.35
CA ASP A 158 5.39 -12.87 -5.88
C ASP A 158 3.86 -12.74 -6.08
N ARG A 159 3.34 -11.51 -6.03
CA ARG A 159 1.92 -11.18 -6.29
C ARG A 159 1.56 -11.35 -7.77
N GLY A 160 1.37 -12.60 -8.20
CA GLY A 160 0.85 -12.90 -9.53
C GLY A 160 1.25 -14.25 -10.12
N SER A 161 1.93 -15.12 -9.37
CA SER A 161 2.08 -16.50 -9.83
C SER A 161 0.76 -17.27 -9.67
N GLN A 162 0.44 -18.14 -10.64
CA GLN A 162 -0.73 -19.03 -10.55
C GLN A 162 -0.70 -19.86 -9.25
N ALA A 163 0.49 -20.33 -8.86
CA ALA A 163 0.72 -21.05 -7.61
C ALA A 163 0.33 -20.25 -6.36
N HIS A 164 0.63 -18.95 -6.32
CA HIS A 164 0.29 -18.09 -5.18
C HIS A 164 -1.25 -17.94 -5.04
N GLU A 165 -1.94 -17.67 -6.15
CA GLU A 165 -3.41 -17.55 -6.15
C GLU A 165 -4.11 -18.88 -5.83
N GLU A 166 -3.56 -20.01 -6.27
CA GLU A 166 -4.06 -21.35 -5.92
C GLU A 166 -3.96 -21.62 -4.41
N VAL A 167 -2.83 -21.26 -3.78
CA VAL A 167 -2.66 -21.40 -2.32
C VAL A 167 -3.62 -20.47 -1.57
N LEU A 168 -3.80 -19.23 -2.01
CA LEU A 168 -4.78 -18.32 -1.41
C LEU A 168 -6.22 -18.84 -1.53
N ALA A 169 -6.60 -19.37 -2.69
CA ALA A 169 -7.92 -19.95 -2.89
C ALA A 169 -8.15 -21.17 -1.97
N ALA A 170 -7.14 -22.03 -1.85
CA ALA A 170 -7.19 -23.18 -0.93
C ALA A 170 -7.27 -22.74 0.54
N LEU A 171 -6.54 -21.69 0.93
CA LEU A 171 -6.59 -21.13 2.29
C LEU A 171 -7.98 -20.57 2.61
N ILE A 172 -8.58 -19.82 1.68
CA ILE A 172 -9.93 -19.30 1.85
C ILE A 172 -10.92 -20.45 2.08
N ALA A 173 -10.82 -21.51 1.27
CA ALA A 173 -11.68 -22.69 1.41
C ALA A 173 -11.46 -23.43 2.74
N HIS A 174 -10.22 -23.50 3.24
CA HIS A 174 -9.88 -24.11 4.54
C HIS A 174 -10.48 -23.34 5.73
N LEU A 175 -10.58 -22.02 5.60
CA LEU A 175 -11.02 -21.14 6.68
C LEU A 175 -12.55 -20.94 6.77
N GLU A 176 -13.35 -21.57 5.90
CA GLU A 176 -14.84 -21.47 5.81
C GLU A 176 -15.58 -22.02 7.05
N PRO A 177 -15.60 -21.28 8.17
CA PRO A 177 -16.69 -20.33 8.36
C PRO A 177 -16.23 -18.89 8.71
N THR A 178 -14.96 -18.58 8.49
CA THR A 178 -14.35 -17.29 8.78
C THR A 178 -14.27 -16.45 7.51
N SER A 179 -14.82 -15.24 7.52
CA SER A 179 -14.70 -14.33 6.38
C SER A 179 -13.26 -13.82 6.25
N VAL A 180 -12.49 -14.43 5.35
CA VAL A 180 -11.15 -13.98 4.97
C VAL A 180 -11.25 -12.62 4.27
N GLN A 181 -10.40 -11.71 4.72
CA GLN A 181 -10.34 -10.30 4.36
C GLN A 181 -8.89 -9.91 4.03
N ARG A 182 -8.66 -8.65 3.68
CA ARG A 182 -7.34 -8.01 3.64
C ARG A 182 -7.33 -6.82 4.60
N ILE A 183 -6.15 -6.31 4.89
CA ILE A 183 -5.98 -5.04 5.59
C ILE A 183 -5.55 -4.00 4.56
N ASP A 184 -6.13 -2.80 4.61
CA ASP A 184 -5.76 -1.68 3.74
C ASP A 184 -4.31 -1.20 3.96
N SER A 185 -3.81 -1.30 5.19
CA SER A 185 -2.40 -1.10 5.55
C SER A 185 -2.06 -1.82 6.87
N PRO A 186 -1.03 -2.69 6.93
CA PRO A 186 -0.10 -3.07 5.86
C PRO A 186 -0.72 -4.03 4.83
N GLN A 187 -0.07 -4.13 3.67
CA GLN A 187 -0.53 -4.91 2.51
C GLN A 187 -0.24 -6.40 2.66
N VAL A 188 -0.92 -7.04 3.61
CA VAL A 188 -0.91 -8.50 3.79
C VAL A 188 -1.67 -9.21 2.66
N ASP A 189 -1.33 -10.48 2.42
CA ASP A 189 -2.00 -11.31 1.41
C ASP A 189 -3.40 -11.71 1.88
N ALA A 190 -3.52 -12.13 3.14
CA ALA A 190 -4.80 -12.43 3.77
C ALA A 190 -4.82 -12.00 5.24
N ALA A 191 -6.02 -11.73 5.75
CA ALA A 191 -6.28 -11.45 7.15
C ALA A 191 -7.68 -11.96 7.54
N TRP A 192 -7.84 -12.45 8.76
CA TRP A 192 -9.14 -12.90 9.26
C TRP A 192 -9.25 -12.75 10.77
N ILE A 193 -10.48 -12.83 11.27
CA ILE A 193 -10.77 -12.87 12.70
C ILE A 193 -11.49 -14.19 12.95
N ASP A 194 -10.88 -15.09 13.72
CA ASP A 194 -11.55 -16.32 14.14
C ASP A 194 -12.74 -15.95 15.05
N ASN A 195 -13.93 -16.50 14.75
CA ASN A 195 -15.12 -16.33 15.57
C ASN A 195 -14.93 -16.80 17.03
N ARG A 196 -13.98 -17.72 17.27
CA ARG A 196 -13.61 -18.21 18.61
C ARG A 196 -12.75 -17.20 19.39
N GLU A 197 -12.00 -16.36 18.69
CA GLU A 197 -11.13 -15.32 19.25
C GLU A 197 -11.37 -13.96 18.55
N PRO A 198 -12.52 -13.30 18.76
CA PRO A 198 -12.92 -12.13 17.98
C PRO A 198 -12.02 -10.89 18.16
N SER A 199 -11.17 -10.89 19.19
CA SER A 199 -10.16 -9.84 19.45
C SER A 199 -8.77 -10.16 18.89
N THR A 200 -8.62 -11.30 18.21
CA THR A 200 -7.36 -11.73 17.60
C THR A 200 -7.46 -11.57 16.08
N LEU A 201 -6.61 -10.72 15.53
CA LEU A 201 -6.43 -10.59 14.09
C LEU A 201 -5.34 -11.56 13.64
N HIS A 202 -5.71 -12.44 12.72
CA HIS A 202 -4.77 -13.30 12.03
C HIS A 202 -4.35 -12.61 10.73
N ILE A 203 -3.05 -12.54 10.46
CA ILE A 203 -2.49 -12.05 9.20
C ILE A 203 -1.65 -13.13 8.55
N ALA A 204 -1.72 -13.26 7.23
CA ALA A 204 -0.93 -14.22 6.48
C ALA A 204 -0.15 -13.55 5.34
N GLU A 205 1.07 -14.08 5.15
CA GLU A 205 1.90 -13.87 3.96
C GLU A 205 2.05 -15.22 3.27
N VAL A 206 1.74 -15.28 1.98
CA VAL A 206 1.78 -16.48 1.16
C VAL A 206 3.01 -16.45 0.26
N LYS A 207 3.86 -17.47 0.34
CA LYS A 207 5.08 -17.62 -0.47
C LYS A 207 5.04 -18.84 -1.38
N SER A 208 5.30 -18.59 -2.66
CA SER A 208 5.54 -19.64 -3.64
C SER A 208 6.98 -20.13 -3.55
N LEU A 209 7.16 -21.39 -3.17
CA LEU A 209 8.49 -22.00 -3.02
C LEU A 209 8.83 -22.89 -4.21
N THR A 210 10.08 -22.83 -4.63
CA THR A 210 10.73 -23.77 -5.55
C THR A 210 11.99 -24.32 -4.88
N ASP A 211 12.49 -25.46 -5.35
CA ASP A 211 13.73 -26.09 -4.85
C ASP A 211 14.93 -25.13 -4.81
N THR A 212 14.92 -24.12 -5.69
CA THR A 212 16.03 -23.15 -5.83
C THR A 212 15.85 -21.87 -5.05
N ASN A 213 14.65 -21.56 -4.54
CA ASN A 213 14.34 -20.25 -3.95
C ASN A 213 13.89 -20.30 -2.47
N GLN A 214 13.73 -21.49 -1.87
CA GLN A 214 13.08 -21.64 -0.56
C GLN A 214 13.64 -20.71 0.52
N THR A 215 14.96 -20.73 0.71
CA THR A 215 15.61 -19.92 1.76
C THR A 215 15.40 -18.42 1.54
N GLN A 216 15.44 -17.96 0.29
CA GLN A 216 15.24 -16.55 -0.02
C GLN A 216 13.79 -16.12 0.27
N GLN A 217 12.82 -16.90 -0.20
CA GLN A 217 11.40 -16.57 -0.03
C GLN A 217 10.97 -16.64 1.44
N LEU A 218 11.46 -17.62 2.20
CA LEU A 218 11.18 -17.74 3.62
C LEU A 218 11.79 -16.58 4.42
N ARG A 219 13.03 -16.15 4.11
CA ARG A 219 13.62 -14.94 4.74
C ARG A 219 12.77 -13.69 4.47
N LEU A 220 12.32 -13.53 3.23
CA LEU A 220 11.49 -12.39 2.84
C LEU A 220 10.14 -12.41 3.55
N GLY A 221 9.44 -13.55 3.51
CA GLY A 221 8.14 -13.72 4.17
C GLY A 221 8.20 -13.46 5.67
N VAL A 222 9.21 -13.99 6.37
CA VAL A 222 9.44 -13.71 7.80
C VAL A 222 9.66 -12.21 8.03
N GLY A 223 10.53 -11.58 7.25
CA GLY A 223 10.81 -10.14 7.39
C GLY A 223 9.57 -9.28 7.20
N GLN A 224 8.74 -9.61 6.20
CA GLN A 224 7.47 -8.93 5.93
C GLN A 224 6.48 -9.11 7.09
N LEU A 225 6.26 -10.34 7.56
CA LEU A 225 5.31 -10.59 8.66
C LEU A 225 5.71 -9.89 9.96
N LEU A 226 7.00 -9.86 10.30
CA LEU A 226 7.49 -9.16 11.48
C LEU A 226 7.25 -7.64 11.38
N ASP A 227 7.51 -7.06 10.21
CA ASP A 227 7.22 -5.65 9.95
C ASP A 227 5.71 -5.36 10.03
N TYR A 228 4.88 -6.17 9.37
CA TYR A 228 3.42 -6.01 9.36
C TYR A 228 2.83 -6.12 10.77
N ARG A 229 3.25 -7.13 11.54
CA ARG A 229 2.85 -7.31 12.93
C ARG A 229 3.23 -6.08 13.77
N GLN A 230 4.45 -5.56 13.60
CA GLN A 230 4.90 -4.38 14.34
C GLN A 230 4.13 -3.11 13.97
N GLN A 231 3.75 -2.94 12.71
CA GLN A 231 2.91 -1.83 12.25
C GLN A 231 1.51 -1.92 12.87
N LEU A 232 0.89 -3.09 12.88
CA LEU A 232 -0.44 -3.32 13.44
C LEU A 232 -0.47 -3.20 14.97
N ILE A 233 0.62 -3.54 15.67
CA ILE A 233 0.74 -3.28 17.11
C ILE A 233 0.75 -1.77 17.40
N ARG A 234 1.42 -0.98 16.56
CA ARG A 234 1.52 0.48 16.74
C ARG A 234 0.25 1.21 16.32
N ASN A 235 -0.46 0.65 15.34
CA ASN A 235 -1.67 1.21 14.78
C ASN A 235 -2.71 0.09 14.60
N PRO A 236 -3.41 -0.31 15.66
CA PRO A 236 -4.28 -1.49 15.64
C PRO A 236 -5.58 -1.24 14.87
N VAL A 237 -6.08 -2.31 14.25
CA VAL A 237 -7.45 -2.39 13.77
C VAL A 237 -8.38 -2.24 14.98
N ALA A 238 -9.44 -1.44 14.85
CA ALA A 238 -10.38 -1.20 15.95
C ALA A 238 -11.00 -2.53 16.46
N GLY A 239 -11.00 -2.73 17.78
CA GLY A 239 -11.53 -3.94 18.42
C GLY A 239 -10.53 -5.11 18.48
N ILE A 240 -9.34 -4.98 17.90
CA ILE A 240 -8.30 -6.00 17.93
C ILE A 240 -7.32 -5.74 19.09
N ALA A 241 -7.10 -6.77 19.91
CA ALA A 241 -6.16 -6.75 21.03
C ALA A 241 -4.86 -7.50 20.73
N LYS A 242 -4.90 -8.49 19.82
CA LYS A 242 -3.76 -9.35 19.48
C LYS A 242 -3.64 -9.53 17.97
N VAL A 243 -2.40 -9.64 17.49
CA VAL A 243 -2.09 -10.02 16.11
C VAL A 243 -1.31 -11.34 16.11
N LYS A 244 -1.83 -12.35 15.43
CA LYS A 244 -1.15 -13.63 15.11
C LYS A 244 -0.72 -13.61 13.64
N ALA A 245 0.49 -14.05 13.36
CA ALA A 245 1.08 -13.96 12.03
C ALA A 245 1.44 -15.34 11.49
N HIS A 246 1.04 -15.58 10.24
CA HIS A 246 1.05 -16.88 9.58
C HIS A 246 1.91 -16.78 8.31
N LEU A 247 2.98 -17.56 8.24
CA LEU A 247 3.73 -17.75 6.99
C LEU A 247 3.20 -19.00 6.29
N ILE A 248 2.61 -18.82 5.12
CA ILE A 248 1.96 -19.91 4.38
C ILE A 248 2.75 -20.18 3.11
N THR A 249 3.05 -21.44 2.86
CA THR A 249 3.84 -21.84 1.68
C THR A 249 3.09 -22.84 0.80
N GLN A 250 3.43 -22.86 -0.49
CA GLN A 250 2.84 -23.84 -1.42
C GLN A 250 3.23 -25.29 -1.05
N ILE A 251 4.49 -25.48 -0.67
CA ILE A 251 5.06 -26.77 -0.28
C ILE A 251 5.73 -26.64 1.09
N ARG A 252 5.89 -27.77 1.78
CA ARG A 252 6.66 -27.84 3.03
C ARG A 252 8.12 -27.43 2.76
N PRO A 253 8.71 -26.52 3.55
CA PRO A 253 10.14 -26.24 3.46
C PRO A 253 11.00 -27.47 3.74
N ASP A 254 12.06 -27.68 2.96
CA ASP A 254 12.94 -28.85 3.08
C ASP A 254 13.77 -28.84 4.37
N ASP A 255 14.10 -27.65 4.84
CA ASP A 255 14.99 -27.42 5.97
C ASP A 255 14.17 -27.18 7.25
N GLU A 256 14.22 -28.13 8.18
CA GLU A 256 13.45 -28.13 9.44
C GLU A 256 13.75 -26.91 10.31
N ARG A 257 14.91 -26.27 10.13
CA ARG A 257 15.26 -25.03 10.87
C ARG A 257 14.22 -23.92 10.69
N TRP A 258 13.45 -23.95 9.61
CA TRP A 258 12.40 -22.94 9.37
C TRP A 258 11.21 -23.11 10.30
N GLN A 259 10.90 -24.35 10.67
CA GLN A 259 9.86 -24.63 11.64
C GLN A 259 10.30 -24.23 13.05
N GLU A 260 11.55 -24.53 13.42
CA GLU A 260 12.15 -24.09 14.69
C GLU A 260 12.19 -22.56 14.78
N LEU A 261 12.68 -21.90 13.73
CA LEU A 261 12.75 -20.44 13.69
C LEU A 261 11.36 -19.81 13.83
N ALA A 262 10.35 -20.32 13.12
CA ALA A 262 8.98 -19.80 13.18
C ALA A 262 8.41 -19.90 14.61
N GLN A 263 8.64 -21.04 15.29
CA GLN A 263 8.25 -21.23 16.69
C GLN A 263 8.95 -20.24 17.63
N ASP A 264 10.27 -20.04 17.48
CA ASP A 264 11.05 -19.14 18.32
C ASP A 264 10.59 -17.68 18.26
N ILE A 265 9.99 -17.27 17.13
CA ILE A 265 9.52 -15.89 16.89
C ILE A 265 8.00 -15.75 16.92
N ASP A 266 7.27 -16.76 17.42
CA ASP A 266 5.81 -16.76 17.54
C ASP A 266 5.12 -16.47 16.19
N LEU A 267 5.56 -17.18 15.15
CA LEU A 267 4.94 -17.27 13.83
C LEU A 267 4.45 -18.71 13.57
N ASP A 268 3.26 -18.82 13.02
CA ASP A 268 2.73 -20.10 12.55
C ASP A 268 3.23 -20.34 11.11
N LEU A 269 3.94 -21.46 10.89
CA LEU A 269 4.37 -21.89 9.57
C LEU A 269 3.46 -23.03 9.11
N ALA A 270 2.76 -22.82 8.00
CA ALA A 270 1.84 -23.80 7.42
C ALA A 270 2.05 -23.92 5.91
N TRP A 271 1.59 -25.02 5.33
CA TRP A 271 1.70 -25.26 3.89
C TRP A 271 0.45 -25.90 3.32
N ALA A 272 0.19 -25.62 2.05
CA ALA A 272 -0.91 -26.25 1.31
C ALA A 272 -0.69 -27.76 1.11
N PRO A 273 -1.78 -28.53 0.88
CA PRO A 273 -3.18 -28.12 0.92
C PRO A 273 -3.80 -28.20 2.33
N ASP A 274 -3.12 -28.85 3.28
CA ASP A 274 -3.71 -29.19 4.58
C ASP A 274 -3.62 -28.05 5.61
N PHE A 275 -2.77 -27.05 5.35
CA PHE A 275 -2.52 -25.89 6.21
C PHE A 275 -2.25 -26.28 7.67
N SER A 276 -1.51 -27.38 7.86
CA SER A 276 -1.20 -27.93 9.17
C SER A 276 -0.45 -26.89 10.00
N GLY A 277 -1.13 -26.30 10.99
CA GLY A 277 -0.64 -25.16 11.78
C GLY A 277 -1.63 -24.00 11.90
N ILE A 278 -2.71 -23.99 11.11
CA ILE A 278 -3.76 -22.95 11.10
C ILE A 278 -5.15 -23.56 11.26
#